data_AF-A0A496VWI7-F1
#
_entry.id   AF-A0A496VWI7-F1
#
_cell.length_a   1.000
_cell.length_b   1.000
_cell.length_c   1.000
_cell.angle_alpha   90.00
_cell.angle_beta   90.00
_cell.angle_gamma   90.00
#
_symmetry.space_group_name_H-M   'P 1'
#
loop_
_entity.id
_entity.type
_entity.pdbx_description
1 polymer ?
#
loop_
_entity_poly.entity_id
_entity_poly.type
_entity_poly.pdbx_seq_one_letter_code
_entity_poly.pdbx_strand_id
1 'polypeptide(L)'
;MNWADFGIIFLILLSGVLSFFNGFVRELFSFLGWLFSGIIAFIFLEELADLLITLISFSDLRLTVALITLFLASFILFEWINYLILNSIGRTDLSVPDRLLGVVFGISRGGVIVIFLMILAGLTQFPSTSWWQQSFLIQNFKPIVVELRSHWPLEIAIQFNFDLEPEQRLPSF
;
A
#
# COMPACT_ATOMS: atom_id res chain seq x y z
N MET A 1 -24.74 3.23 1.90
CA MET A 1 -23.44 3.87 1.60
C MET A 1 -23.26 5.06 2.52
N ASN A 2 -22.08 5.25 3.09
CA ASN A 2 -21.80 6.31 4.05
C ASN A 2 -20.52 7.10 3.65
N TRP A 3 -20.06 7.98 4.54
CA TRP A 3 -18.90 8.84 4.29
C TRP A 3 -17.60 8.08 4.00
N ALA A 4 -17.42 6.88 4.56
CA ALA A 4 -16.25 6.04 4.27
C ALA A 4 -16.29 5.53 2.82
N ASP A 5 -17.47 5.16 2.32
CA ASP A 5 -17.64 4.77 0.91
C ASP A 5 -17.26 5.93 -0.02
N PHE A 6 -17.71 7.15 0.28
CA PHE A 6 -17.35 8.33 -0.51
C PHE A 6 -15.83 8.62 -0.48
N GLY A 7 -15.18 8.42 0.67
CA GLY A 7 -13.73 8.55 0.80
C GLY A 7 -12.96 7.53 -0.07
N ILE A 8 -13.39 6.27 -0.05
CA ILE A 8 -12.79 5.20 -0.86
C ILE A 8 -12.99 5.48 -2.36
N ILE A 9 -14.21 5.85 -2.78
CA ILE A 9 -14.50 6.20 -4.18
C ILE A 9 -13.63 7.38 -4.62
N PHE A 10 -13.56 8.42 -3.80
CA PHE A 10 -12.73 9.59 -4.09
C PHE A 10 -11.26 9.21 -4.28
N LEU A 11 -10.70 8.38 -3.40
CA LEU A 11 -9.32 7.92 -3.48
C LEU A 11 -9.06 7.13 -4.78
N ILE A 12 -9.93 6.16 -5.09
CA ILE A 12 -9.80 5.32 -6.31
C ILE A 12 -9.93 6.17 -7.57
N LEU A 13 -10.93 7.06 -7.62
CA LEU A 13 -11.14 7.96 -8.76
C LEU A 13 -9.97 8.93 -8.91
N LEU A 14 -9.50 9.53 -7.82
CA LEU A 14 -8.34 10.42 -7.84
C LEU A 14 -7.11 9.69 -8.37
N SER A 15 -6.87 8.46 -7.90
CA SER A 15 -5.79 7.62 -8.39
C SER A 15 -5.90 7.36 -9.90
N GLY A 16 -7.08 6.99 -10.40
CA GLY A 16 -7.32 6.79 -11.83
C GLY A 16 -7.15 8.07 -12.67
N VAL A 17 -7.63 9.21 -12.18
CA VAL A 17 -7.51 10.52 -12.86
C VAL A 17 -6.05 10.95 -12.93
N LEU A 18 -5.29 10.82 -11.84
CA LEU A 18 -3.85 11.13 -11.86
C LEU A 18 -3.10 10.24 -12.85
N SER A 19 -3.43 8.94 -12.91
CA SER A 19 -2.81 8.01 -13.86
C SER A 19 -3.24 8.25 -15.31
N PHE A 20 -4.42 8.81 -15.57
CA PHE A 20 -4.81 9.27 -16.91
C PHE A 20 -3.87 10.36 -17.44
N PHE A 21 -3.47 11.31 -16.58
CA PHE A 21 -2.57 12.40 -16.98
C PHE A 21 -1.12 11.93 -17.13
N ASN A 22 -0.70 10.94 -16.35
CA ASN A 22 0.65 10.40 -16.37
C ASN A 22 0.89 9.40 -17.52
N GLY A 23 -0.14 8.67 -17.94
CA GLY A 23 -0.03 7.57 -18.90
C GLY A 23 0.37 6.24 -18.26
N PHE A 24 0.06 5.12 -18.91
CA PHE A 24 0.32 3.77 -18.38
C PHE A 24 1.81 3.51 -18.18
N VAL A 25 2.65 3.81 -19.17
CA VAL A 25 4.09 3.51 -19.09
C VAL A 25 4.73 4.20 -17.88
N ARG A 26 4.49 5.50 -17.71
CA ARG A 26 5.02 6.29 -16.58
C ARG A 26 4.56 5.73 -15.24
N GLU A 27 3.28 5.40 -15.16
CA GLU A 27 2.67 4.86 -13.95
C GLU A 27 3.21 3.46 -13.61
N LEU A 28 3.40 2.60 -14.61
CA LEU A 28 3.98 1.27 -14.42
C LEU A 28 5.40 1.35 -13.87
N PHE A 29 6.26 2.22 -14.43
CA PHE A 29 7.63 2.39 -13.93
C PHE A 29 7.68 2.97 -12.51
N SER A 30 6.81 3.93 -12.18
CA SER A 30 6.70 4.47 -10.82
C SER A 30 6.28 3.39 -9.82
N PHE A 31 5.30 2.56 -10.17
CA PHE A 31 4.87 1.45 -9.34
C PHE A 31 5.93 0.35 -9.21
N LEU A 32 6.65 0.02 -10.28
CA LEU A 32 7.78 -0.90 -10.21
C LEU A 32 8.90 -0.34 -9.32
N GLY A 33 9.18 0.96 -9.41
CA GLY A 33 10.12 1.64 -8.52
C GLY A 33 9.68 1.52 -7.06
N TRP A 34 8.41 1.76 -6.75
CA TRP A 34 7.83 1.57 -5.43
C TRP A 34 7.97 0.12 -4.93
N LEU A 35 7.66 -0.87 -5.77
CA LEU A 35 7.75 -2.29 -5.43
C LEU A 35 9.18 -2.72 -5.16
N PHE A 36 10.12 -2.36 -6.04
CA PHE A 36 11.54 -2.69 -5.85
C PHE A 36 12.14 -1.98 -4.64
N SER A 37 11.69 -0.76 -4.34
CA SER A 37 12.09 -0.04 -3.12
C SER A 37 11.68 -0.80 -1.86
N GLY A 38 10.46 -1.33 -1.84
CA GLY A 38 10.00 -2.20 -0.75
C GLY A 38 10.86 -3.46 -0.61
N ILE A 39 11.15 -4.14 -1.72
CA ILE A 39 12.00 -5.34 -1.71
C ILE A 39 13.40 -5.02 -1.18
N ILE A 40 14.03 -3.95 -1.67
CA ILE A 40 15.34 -3.51 -1.18
C ILE A 40 15.27 -3.17 0.31
N ALA A 41 14.24 -2.45 0.74
CA ALA A 41 14.08 -2.09 2.15
C ALA A 41 13.96 -3.30 3.07
N PHE A 42 13.28 -4.36 2.64
CA PHE A 42 13.21 -5.62 3.39
C PHE A 42 14.52 -6.39 3.37
N ILE A 43 15.22 -6.46 2.23
CA ILE A 43 16.49 -7.18 2.11
C ILE A 43 17.57 -6.57 3.01
N PHE A 44 17.64 -5.23 3.09
CA PHE A 44 18.68 -4.52 3.84
C PHE A 44 18.24 -4.07 5.25
N LEU A 45 17.07 -4.56 5.71
CA LEU A 45 16.43 -4.08 6.93
C LEU A 45 17.32 -4.28 8.15
N GLU A 46 17.84 -5.50 8.32
CA GLU A 46 18.64 -5.88 9.48
C GLU A 46 19.99 -5.15 9.48
N GLU A 47 20.64 -5.06 8.31
CA GLU A 47 21.94 -4.40 8.17
C GLU A 47 21.87 -2.92 8.55
N LEU A 48 20.84 -2.19 8.07
CA LEU A 48 20.69 -0.80 8.47
C LEU A 48 20.26 -0.70 9.94
N ALA A 49 19.38 -1.58 10.41
CA ALA A 49 18.97 -1.57 11.81
C ALA A 49 20.17 -1.77 12.76
N ASP A 50 21.12 -2.62 12.43
CA ASP A 50 22.32 -2.83 13.25
C ASP A 50 23.22 -1.59 13.29
N LEU A 51 23.35 -0.85 12.18
CA LEU A 51 24.09 0.42 12.15
C LEU A 51 23.47 1.49 13.07
N LEU A 52 22.16 1.43 13.31
CA LEU A 52 21.44 2.36 14.17
C LEU A 52 21.50 1.98 15.66
N ILE A 53 22.15 0.88 16.05
CA ILE A 53 22.12 0.38 17.44
C ILE A 53 22.64 1.39 18.46
N THR A 54 23.59 2.24 18.05
CA THR A 54 24.17 3.30 18.88
C THR A 54 23.30 4.56 18.95
N LEU A 55 22.40 4.76 17.98
CA LEU A 55 21.50 5.91 17.88
C LEU A 55 20.13 5.63 18.49
N ILE A 56 19.64 4.39 18.40
CA ILE A 56 18.30 3.98 18.81
C ILE A 56 18.38 2.72 19.67
N SER A 57 18.09 2.88 20.97
CA SER A 57 18.13 1.78 21.94
C SER A 57 16.95 0.81 21.80
N PHE A 58 15.78 1.27 21.37
CA PHE A 58 14.57 0.46 21.26
C PHE A 58 14.53 -0.32 19.94
N SER A 59 14.50 -1.65 20.01
CA SER A 59 14.65 -2.53 18.84
C SER A 59 13.57 -2.32 17.78
N ASP A 60 12.30 -2.27 18.18
CA ASP A 60 11.18 -2.14 17.23
C ASP A 60 11.20 -0.79 16.50
N LEU A 61 11.57 0.28 17.22
CA LEU A 61 11.69 1.61 16.65
C LEU A 61 12.85 1.66 15.64
N ARG A 62 13.94 0.96 15.92
CA ARG A 62 15.10 0.87 15.05
C ARG A 62 14.77 0.18 13.73
N LEU A 63 14.10 -0.97 13.78
CA LEU A 63 13.62 -1.68 12.57
C LEU A 63 12.68 -0.78 11.75
N THR A 64 11.74 -0.11 12.42
CA THR A 64 10.80 0.80 11.75
C THR A 64 11.53 1.95 11.04
N VAL A 65 12.48 2.59 11.72
CA VAL A 65 13.26 3.69 11.14
C VAL A 65 14.15 3.21 10.00
N ALA A 66 14.77 2.02 10.13
CA ALA A 66 15.59 1.43 9.07
C ALA A 66 14.76 1.13 7.82
N LEU A 67 13.59 0.49 7.98
CA LEU A 67 12.67 0.18 6.89
C LEU A 67 12.24 1.44 6.15
N ILE A 68 11.78 2.47 6.88
CA ILE A 68 11.32 3.74 6.30
C ILE A 68 12.48 4.43 5.57
N THR A 69 13.66 4.46 6.16
CA THR A 69 14.83 5.13 5.58
C THR A 69 15.27 4.46 4.28
N LEU A 70 15.40 3.13 4.27
CA LEU A 70 15.76 2.36 3.07
C LEU A 70 14.71 2.50 1.98
N PHE A 71 13.44 2.38 2.36
CA PHE A 71 12.34 2.50 1.43
C PHE A 71 12.34 3.88 0.76
N LEU A 72 12.43 4.97 1.55
CA LEU A 72 12.43 6.32 0.99
C LEU A 72 13.68 6.60 0.16
N ALA A 73 14.85 6.20 0.62
CA ALA A 73 16.11 6.42 -0.11
C ALA A 73 16.10 5.69 -1.47
N SER A 74 15.70 4.42 -1.49
CA SER A 74 15.58 3.64 -2.73
C SER A 74 14.46 4.15 -3.62
N PHE A 75 13.31 4.52 -3.07
CA PHE A 75 12.18 5.06 -3.83
C PHE A 75 12.52 6.37 -4.53
N ILE A 76 13.18 7.30 -3.83
CA ILE A 76 13.66 8.55 -4.42
C ILE A 76 14.66 8.26 -5.55
N LEU A 77 15.56 7.30 -5.35
CA LEU A 77 16.53 6.90 -6.37
C LEU A 77 15.83 6.32 -7.61
N PHE A 78 14.85 5.42 -7.44
CA PHE A 78 14.09 4.84 -8.54
C PHE A 78 13.23 5.89 -9.26
N GLU A 79 12.58 6.80 -8.54
CA GLU A 79 11.84 7.91 -9.17
C GLU A 79 12.76 8.83 -9.95
N TRP A 80 13.96 9.10 -9.44
CA TRP A 80 14.95 9.88 -10.17
C TRP A 80 15.42 9.17 -11.45
N ILE A 81 15.72 7.87 -11.38
CA ILE A 81 16.05 7.05 -12.55
C ILE A 81 14.89 7.02 -13.55
N ASN A 82 13.67 6.82 -13.08
CA ASN A 82 12.46 6.82 -13.89
C ASN A 82 12.29 8.15 -14.62
N TYR A 83 12.48 9.27 -13.91
CA TYR A 83 12.48 10.60 -14.51
C TYR A 83 13.50 10.72 -15.64
N LEU A 84 14.74 10.26 -15.43
CA LEU A 84 15.79 10.30 -16.45
C LEU A 84 15.46 9.43 -17.68
N ILE A 85 14.93 8.22 -17.46
CA ILE A 85 14.49 7.32 -18.53
C ILE A 85 13.38 7.99 -19.35
N LEU A 86 12.32 8.44 -18.68
CA LEU A 86 11.16 9.04 -19.35
C LEU A 86 11.49 10.36 -20.05
N ASN A 87 12.46 11.13 -19.54
CA ASN A 87 12.94 12.33 -20.21
C ASN A 87 13.78 12.00 -21.47
N SER A 88 14.49 10.88 -21.46
CA SER A 88 15.34 10.45 -22.58
C SER A 88 14.56 9.94 -23.79
N ILE A 89 13.34 9.43 -23.57
CA ILE A 89 12.47 8.90 -24.63
C ILE A 89 11.81 10.04 -25.45
N GLY A 90 12.03 11.30 -25.08
CA GLY A 90 11.36 12.46 -25.68
C GLY A 90 9.88 12.53 -25.29
N ARG A 91 9.20 13.63 -25.64
CA ARG A 91 7.75 13.71 -25.46
C ARG A 91 7.08 12.80 -26.48
N THR A 92 6.89 11.53 -26.13
CA THR A 92 5.95 10.68 -26.83
C THR A 92 4.55 11.22 -26.57
N ASP A 93 3.83 11.54 -27.64
CA ASP A 93 2.40 11.85 -27.52
C ASP A 93 1.72 10.59 -26.96
N LEU A 94 1.26 10.70 -25.71
CA LEU A 94 0.57 9.60 -25.04
C LEU A 94 -0.65 9.22 -25.87
N SER A 95 -0.58 8.04 -26.49
CA SER A 95 -1.70 7.49 -27.25
C SER A 95 -2.92 7.32 -26.35
N VAL A 96 -4.13 7.47 -26.90
CA VAL A 96 -5.38 7.26 -26.14
C VAL A 96 -5.41 5.89 -25.42
N PRO A 97 -4.97 4.77 -26.04
CA PRO A 97 -4.86 3.49 -25.34
C PRO A 97 -3.93 3.52 -24.12
N ASP A 98 -2.80 4.22 -24.18
CA ASP A 98 -1.87 4.33 -23.05
C ASP A 98 -2.52 5.03 -21.84
N ARG A 99 -3.31 6.08 -22.07
CA ARG A 99 -4.03 6.77 -21.00
C ARG A 99 -5.13 5.92 -20.38
N LEU A 100 -5.84 5.14 -21.19
CA LEU A 100 -6.89 4.23 -20.70
C LEU A 100 -6.30 3.10 -19.86
N LEU A 101 -5.18 2.52 -20.29
CA LEU A 101 -4.44 1.54 -19.48
C LEU A 101 -3.92 2.18 -18.18
N GLY A 102 -3.49 3.45 -18.23
CA GLY A 102 -3.11 4.22 -17.06
C GLY A 102 -4.25 4.33 -16.05
N VAL A 103 -5.48 4.60 -16.51
CA VAL A 103 -6.67 4.63 -15.63
C VAL A 103 -6.91 3.28 -14.96
N VAL A 104 -6.87 2.17 -15.72
CA VAL A 104 -7.08 0.82 -15.16
C VAL A 104 -6.03 0.50 -14.10
N PHE A 105 -4.77 0.86 -14.38
CA PHE A 105 -3.68 0.68 -13.46
C PHE A 105 -3.84 1.57 -12.21
N GLY A 106 -4.19 2.84 -12.39
CA GLY A 106 -4.43 3.80 -11.31
C GLY A 106 -5.58 3.37 -10.40
N ILE A 107 -6.67 2.83 -10.95
CA ILE A 107 -7.77 2.26 -10.18
C ILE A 107 -7.30 1.05 -9.36
N SER A 108 -6.55 0.14 -9.98
CA SER A 108 -5.96 -1.02 -9.31
C SER A 108 -5.06 -0.60 -8.15
N ARG A 109 -4.16 0.37 -8.36
CA ARG A 109 -3.31 0.96 -7.33
C ARG A 109 -4.14 1.61 -6.21
N GLY A 110 -5.21 2.32 -6.56
CA GLY A 110 -6.15 2.89 -5.60
C GLY A 110 -6.76 1.82 -4.70
N GLY A 111 -7.13 0.66 -5.26
CA GLY A 111 -7.59 -0.51 -4.50
C GLY A 111 -6.53 -1.06 -3.55
N VAL A 112 -5.26 -1.17 -3.99
CA VAL A 112 -4.15 -1.59 -3.12
C VAL A 112 -3.96 -0.63 -1.94
N ILE A 113 -4.02 0.68 -2.18
CA ILE A 113 -3.93 1.70 -1.13
C ILE A 113 -5.10 1.55 -0.14
N VAL A 114 -6.33 1.31 -0.62
CA VAL A 114 -7.50 1.08 0.23
C VAL A 114 -7.32 -0.17 1.11
N ILE A 115 -6.83 -1.27 0.54
CA ILE A 115 -6.50 -2.49 1.28
C ILE A 115 -5.47 -2.18 2.38
N PHE A 116 -4.40 -1.46 2.04
CA PHE A 116 -3.38 -1.07 3.00
C PHE A 116 -3.95 -0.20 4.14
N LEU A 117 -4.80 0.79 3.82
CA LEU A 117 -5.49 1.61 4.83
C LEU A 117 -6.44 0.78 5.70
N MET A 118 -7.12 -0.21 5.12
CA MET A 118 -8.00 -1.10 5.88
C MET A 118 -7.23 -1.99 6.84
N ILE A 119 -6.04 -2.45 6.44
CA ILE A 119 -5.12 -3.19 7.32
C ILE A 119 -4.69 -2.31 8.50
N LEU A 120 -4.24 -1.09 8.22
CA LEU A 120 -3.87 -0.14 9.29
C LEU A 120 -5.04 0.17 10.22
N ALA A 121 -6.24 0.39 9.66
CA ALA A 121 -7.45 0.62 10.44
C ALA A 121 -7.86 -0.62 11.26
N GLY A 122 -7.62 -1.83 10.76
CA GLY A 122 -7.85 -3.08 11.49
C GLY A 122 -6.99 -3.27 12.74
N LEU A 123 -5.86 -2.55 12.83
CA LEU A 123 -5.03 -2.47 14.04
C LEU A 123 -5.57 -1.44 15.06
N THR A 124 -6.72 -0.81 14.79
CA THR A 124 -7.35 0.20 15.64
C THR A 124 -8.76 -0.20 16.06
N GLN A 125 -9.48 0.70 16.73
CA GLN A 125 -10.89 0.52 17.09
C GLN A 125 -11.87 0.87 15.97
N PHE A 126 -11.41 1.25 14.77
CA PHE A 126 -12.29 1.61 13.66
C PHE A 126 -13.26 0.49 13.23
N PRO A 127 -12.88 -0.80 13.22
CA PRO A 127 -13.79 -1.83 12.73
C PRO A 127 -15.07 -2.02 13.54
N SER A 128 -15.08 -1.66 14.83
CA SER A 128 -16.25 -1.76 15.70
C SER A 128 -17.22 -0.58 15.57
N THR A 129 -16.90 0.41 14.75
CA THR A 129 -17.74 1.61 14.57
C THR A 129 -18.89 1.36 13.59
N SER A 130 -19.99 2.07 13.78
CA SER A 130 -21.18 1.94 12.93
C SER A 130 -20.92 2.29 11.47
N TRP A 131 -20.08 3.28 11.19
CA TRP A 131 -19.72 3.68 9.82
C TRP A 131 -18.83 2.65 9.12
N TRP A 132 -18.04 1.86 9.86
CA TRP A 132 -17.26 0.78 9.28
C TRP A 132 -18.14 -0.39 8.87
N GLN A 133 -18.98 -0.85 9.79
CA GLN A 133 -19.87 -2.00 9.58
C GLN A 133 -20.92 -1.73 8.50
N GLN A 134 -21.40 -0.48 8.37
CA GLN A 134 -22.42 -0.10 7.38
C GLN A 134 -21.84 0.28 6.00
N SER A 135 -20.51 0.37 5.85
CA SER A 135 -19.88 0.76 4.58
C SER A 135 -19.94 -0.39 3.58
N PHE A 136 -20.53 -0.13 2.42
CA PHE A 136 -20.64 -1.13 1.36
C PHE A 136 -19.27 -1.55 0.83
N LEU A 137 -18.39 -0.58 0.57
CA LEU A 137 -17.08 -0.85 0.00
C LEU A 137 -16.17 -1.57 0.99
N ILE A 138 -16.15 -1.17 2.26
CA ILE A 138 -15.39 -1.87 3.30
C ILE A 138 -15.79 -3.35 3.37
N GLN A 139 -17.09 -3.67 3.33
CA GLN A 139 -17.53 -5.06 3.34
C GLN A 139 -17.12 -5.83 2.06
N ASN A 140 -17.04 -5.18 0.90
CA ASN A 140 -16.57 -5.83 -0.35
C ASN A 140 -15.05 -6.07 -0.38
N PHE A 141 -14.26 -5.16 0.22
CA PHE A 141 -12.80 -5.33 0.31
C PHE A 141 -12.38 -6.25 1.47
N LYS A 142 -13.24 -6.43 2.49
CA LYS A 142 -12.99 -7.26 3.68
C LYS A 142 -12.47 -8.66 3.35
N PRO A 143 -13.05 -9.45 2.42
CA PRO A 143 -12.56 -10.79 2.10
C PRO A 143 -11.09 -10.81 1.68
N ILE A 144 -10.66 -9.80 0.90
CA ILE A 144 -9.28 -9.68 0.43
C ILE A 144 -8.33 -9.42 1.61
N VAL A 145 -8.73 -8.55 2.53
CA VAL A 145 -7.94 -8.23 3.73
C VAL A 145 -7.84 -9.45 4.66
N VAL A 146 -8.93 -10.20 4.83
CA VAL A 146 -8.94 -11.43 5.63
C VAL A 146 -8.09 -12.53 4.99
N GLU A 147 -8.18 -12.71 3.68
CA GLU A 147 -7.33 -13.65 2.95
C GLU A 147 -5.85 -13.31 3.12
N LEU A 148 -5.50 -12.02 3.00
CA LEU A 148 -4.12 -11.58 3.16
C LEU A 148 -3.60 -11.79 4.60
N ARG A 149 -4.47 -11.67 5.61
CA ARG A 149 -4.14 -11.97 7.02
C ARG A 149 -3.69 -13.41 7.22
N SER A 150 -4.17 -14.38 6.44
CA SER A 150 -3.78 -15.79 6.58
C SER A 150 -2.27 -16.02 6.37
N HIS A 151 -1.60 -15.08 5.68
CA HIS A 151 -0.17 -15.13 5.41
C HIS A 151 0.66 -14.34 6.43
N TRP A 152 0.03 -13.72 7.44
CA TRP A 152 0.75 -12.93 8.44
C TRP A 152 1.34 -13.78 9.56
N PRO A 153 2.48 -13.35 10.13
CA PRO A 153 3.00 -13.94 11.36
C PRO A 153 2.00 -13.73 12.51
N LEU A 154 1.94 -14.72 13.42
CA LEU A 154 0.87 -14.87 14.41
C LEU A 154 0.75 -13.66 15.34
N GLU A 155 1.84 -12.91 15.59
CA GLU A 155 1.83 -11.76 16.49
C GLU A 155 0.92 -10.62 16.02
N ILE A 156 0.89 -10.34 14.71
CA ILE A 156 0.09 -9.26 14.12
C ILE A 156 -1.38 -9.67 14.04
N ALA A 157 -1.64 -10.95 13.79
CA ALA A 157 -3.00 -11.48 13.68
C ALA A 157 -3.81 -11.32 14.99
N ILE A 158 -3.16 -11.33 16.16
CA ILE A 158 -3.83 -11.23 17.47
C ILE A 158 -4.36 -9.81 17.74
N GLN A 159 -3.69 -8.77 17.22
CA GLN A 159 -4.09 -7.37 17.43
C GLN A 159 -5.12 -6.88 16.41
N PHE A 160 -5.41 -7.70 15.40
CA PHE A 160 -6.27 -7.31 14.29
C PHE A 160 -7.75 -7.42 14.66
N ASN A 161 -8.35 -6.28 14.99
CA ASN A 161 -9.72 -6.14 15.48
C ASN A 161 -10.74 -6.10 14.33
N PHE A 162 -10.68 -7.05 13.39
CA PHE A 162 -11.72 -7.20 12.37
C PHE A 162 -12.75 -8.23 12.84
N ASP A 163 -14.04 -7.92 12.74
CA ASP A 163 -15.12 -8.88 13.06
C ASP A 163 -15.03 -10.09 12.10
N LEU A 164 -14.28 -11.11 12.50
CA LEU A 164 -14.14 -12.36 11.77
C LEU A 164 -15.40 -13.22 11.97
N GLU A 165 -15.87 -13.82 10.89
CA GLU A 165 -16.87 -14.88 10.97
C GLU A 165 -16.34 -16.04 11.85
N PRO A 166 -17.21 -16.80 12.54
CA PRO A 166 -16.80 -17.84 13.48
C PRO A 166 -15.80 -18.84 12.90
N GLU A 167 -15.88 -19.15 11.61
CA GLU A 167 -15.00 -20.08 10.89
C GLU A 167 -13.60 -19.51 10.59
N GLN A 168 -13.43 -18.19 10.63
CA GLN A 168 -12.17 -17.50 10.32
C GLN A 168 -11.35 -17.16 11.56
N ARG A 169 -11.85 -17.48 12.76
CA ARG A 169 -11.11 -17.35 14.02
C ARG A 169 -10.08 -18.48 14.09
N LEU A 170 -8.80 -18.13 14.23
CA LEU A 170 -7.77 -19.12 14.53
C LEU A 170 -8.18 -19.91 15.79
N PRO A 171 -7.98 -21.25 15.82
CA PRO A 171 -8.31 -22.04 16.98
C PRO A 171 -7.59 -21.48 18.20
N SER A 172 -8.36 -21.19 19.25
CA SER A 172 -7.82 -20.76 20.54
C SER A 172 -7.05 -21.94 21.15
N PHE A 173 -5.73 -21.86 21.12
CA PHE A 173 -4.85 -22.74 21.89
C PHE A 173 -4.63 -22.17 23.29
#